data_AF-A0A4Z0GXH1-F1
#
_entry.id   AF-A0A4Z0GXH1-F1
#
_cell.length_a   1.000
_cell.length_b   1.000
_cell.length_c   1.000
_cell.angle_alpha   90.00
_cell.angle_beta   90.00
_cell.angle_gamma   90.00
#
_symmetry.space_group_name_H-M   'P 1'
#
loop_
_entity.id
_entity.type
_entity.pdbx_description
1 polymer ?
#
loop_
_entity_poly.entity_id
_entity_poly.type
_entity_poly.pdbx_seq_one_letter_code
_entity_poly.pdbx_strand_id
1 'polypeptide(L)'
;MNESTILTYLQVTSHTRPFLKKCYDKQEHPKSDHHAYQNAERFIHGLILGEDFWKAAASTSLSVQPLLYYYGLNHMIKSCLLTVDPGYPATAKVLAHGLSTRKRKKQHYRFLEDDIRIQPHGLFPYASWHLFGFQSAQEKISMDELLRPLPTMQDLYGLKGTSFSKTEEEWPALMTYFAVLYNLSMLVRYEGEWWGEMQQMRDRDDYVFIVHFLRSAAVEIPTLVSSWLENQFTSLPE
;
A
#
# COMPACT_ATOMS: atom_id res chain seq x y z
N MET A 1 -8.59 -12.01 12.59
CA MET A 1 -8.92 -11.26 11.36
C MET A 1 -10.27 -11.75 10.93
N ASN A 2 -11.26 -10.86 10.81
CA ASN A 2 -12.47 -11.22 10.07
C ASN A 2 -12.04 -11.37 8.60
N GLU A 3 -12.26 -12.55 8.06
CA GLU A 3 -11.99 -12.84 6.66
C GLU A 3 -12.92 -11.97 5.80
N SER A 4 -12.35 -11.17 4.90
CA SER A 4 -13.13 -10.24 4.09
C SER A 4 -13.94 -11.02 3.06
N THR A 5 -15.27 -10.93 3.15
CA THR A 5 -16.18 -11.69 2.28
C THR A 5 -15.95 -11.39 0.80
N ILE A 6 -15.70 -10.14 0.44
CA ILE A 6 -15.45 -9.77 -0.97
C ILE A 6 -14.12 -10.35 -1.49
N LEU A 7 -13.08 -10.40 -0.64
CA LEU A 7 -11.78 -10.94 -1.04
C LEU A 7 -11.89 -12.44 -1.32
N THR A 8 -12.54 -13.20 -0.43
CA THR A 8 -12.80 -14.63 -0.65
C THR A 8 -13.71 -14.85 -1.86
N TYR A 9 -14.76 -14.04 -2.02
CA TYR A 9 -15.69 -14.17 -3.13
C TYR A 9 -15.00 -14.02 -4.50
N LEU A 10 -14.06 -13.08 -4.63
CA LEU A 10 -13.35 -12.79 -5.88
C LEU A 10 -12.08 -13.65 -6.10
N GLN A 11 -11.88 -14.73 -5.34
CA GLN A 11 -10.78 -15.68 -5.54
C GLN A 11 -11.09 -16.78 -6.56
N VAL A 12 -12.29 -16.78 -7.17
CA VAL A 12 -12.67 -17.79 -8.17
C VAL A 12 -13.10 -17.16 -9.48
N THR A 13 -12.65 -17.78 -10.59
CA THR A 13 -12.84 -17.26 -11.95
C THR A 13 -14.31 -17.07 -12.32
N SER A 14 -15.22 -17.89 -11.77
CA SER A 14 -16.67 -17.79 -11.98
C SER A 14 -17.27 -16.49 -11.44
N HIS A 15 -16.65 -15.86 -10.44
CA HIS A 15 -17.08 -14.57 -9.90
C HIS A 15 -16.25 -13.42 -10.47
N THR A 16 -14.94 -13.63 -10.59
CA THR A 16 -13.99 -12.58 -11.00
C THR A 16 -14.15 -12.18 -12.45
N ARG A 17 -14.33 -13.12 -13.39
CA ARG A 17 -14.44 -12.76 -14.81
C ARG A 17 -15.69 -11.91 -15.08
N PRO A 18 -16.90 -12.28 -14.61
CA PRO A 18 -18.06 -11.40 -14.72
C PRO A 18 -17.87 -10.04 -14.05
N PHE A 19 -17.26 -10.01 -12.86
CA PHE A 19 -16.96 -8.77 -12.14
C PHE A 19 -16.06 -7.83 -12.96
N LEU A 20 -14.89 -8.30 -13.43
CA LEU A 20 -13.98 -7.50 -14.25
C LEU A 20 -14.63 -7.07 -15.56
N LYS A 21 -15.40 -7.95 -16.21
CA LYS A 21 -16.13 -7.59 -17.43
C LYS A 21 -17.07 -6.42 -17.17
N LYS A 22 -17.87 -6.46 -16.09
CA LYS A 22 -18.77 -5.37 -15.72
C LYS A 22 -18.00 -4.09 -15.40
N CYS A 23 -16.86 -4.18 -14.71
CA CYS A 23 -15.98 -3.01 -14.49
C CYS A 23 -15.52 -2.37 -15.81
N TYR A 24 -15.19 -3.18 -16.81
CA TYR A 24 -14.72 -2.70 -18.11
C TYR A 24 -15.85 -2.18 -19.00
N ASP A 25 -17.03 -2.81 -18.95
CA ASP A 25 -18.23 -2.34 -19.64
C ASP A 25 -18.65 -0.95 -19.13
N LYS A 26 -18.57 -0.72 -17.82
CA LYS A 26 -18.82 0.59 -17.19
C LYS A 26 -17.88 1.70 -17.70
N GLN A 27 -16.70 1.32 -18.17
CA GLN A 27 -15.70 2.23 -18.76
C GLN A 27 -15.83 2.32 -20.29
N GLU A 28 -16.87 1.74 -20.87
CA GLU A 28 -17.09 1.65 -22.32
C GLU A 28 -15.93 1.00 -23.07
N HIS A 29 -15.22 0.05 -22.43
CA HIS A 29 -14.05 -0.58 -23.03
C HIS A 29 -14.45 -1.50 -24.21
N PRO A 30 -13.92 -1.28 -25.43
CA PRO A 30 -14.37 -2.01 -26.62
C PRO A 30 -14.07 -3.52 -26.59
N LYS A 31 -13.22 -3.99 -25.67
CA LYS A 31 -12.80 -5.39 -25.54
C LYS A 31 -12.99 -5.94 -24.12
N SER A 32 -14.04 -5.51 -23.42
CA SER A 32 -14.32 -5.92 -22.03
C SER A 32 -14.22 -7.42 -21.78
N ASP A 33 -14.92 -8.25 -22.57
CA ASP A 33 -14.91 -9.71 -22.34
C ASP A 33 -13.52 -10.33 -22.55
N HIS A 34 -12.80 -9.88 -23.57
CA HIS A 34 -11.44 -10.34 -23.86
C HIS A 34 -10.46 -9.99 -22.75
N HIS A 35 -10.46 -8.73 -22.29
CA HIS A 35 -9.58 -8.31 -21.20
C HIS A 35 -9.98 -8.92 -19.87
N ALA A 36 -11.28 -9.09 -19.60
CA ALA A 36 -11.74 -9.75 -18.38
C ALA A 36 -11.25 -11.20 -18.33
N TYR A 37 -11.29 -11.92 -19.45
CA TYR A 37 -10.72 -13.25 -19.56
C TYR A 37 -9.20 -13.26 -19.32
N GLN A 38 -8.45 -12.34 -19.93
CA GLN A 38 -6.99 -12.26 -19.78
C GLN A 38 -6.54 -11.86 -18.37
N ASN A 39 -7.31 -10.99 -17.70
CA ASN A 39 -6.93 -10.41 -16.42
C ASN A 39 -7.45 -11.20 -15.22
N ALA A 40 -8.47 -12.05 -15.37
CA ALA A 40 -9.09 -12.79 -14.26
C ALA A 40 -8.06 -13.57 -13.43
N GLU A 41 -7.22 -14.38 -14.07
CA GLU A 41 -6.20 -15.18 -13.37
C GLU A 41 -5.14 -14.30 -12.70
N ARG A 42 -4.74 -13.20 -13.36
CA ARG A 42 -3.76 -12.26 -12.80
C ARG A 42 -4.32 -11.54 -11.57
N PHE A 43 -5.59 -11.17 -11.62
CA PHE A 43 -6.31 -10.57 -10.51
C PHE A 43 -6.42 -11.55 -9.33
N ILE A 44 -6.88 -12.78 -9.58
CA ILE A 44 -7.04 -13.82 -8.55
C ILE A 44 -5.71 -14.13 -7.87
N HIS A 45 -4.67 -14.44 -8.65
CA HIS A 45 -3.35 -14.73 -8.10
C HIS A 45 -2.76 -13.53 -7.34
N GLY A 46 -3.05 -12.30 -7.78
CA GLY A 46 -2.66 -11.10 -7.06
C GLY A 46 -3.33 -10.98 -5.69
N LEU A 47 -4.62 -11.30 -5.57
CA LEU A 47 -5.30 -11.33 -4.27
C LEU A 47 -4.76 -12.43 -3.36
N ILE A 48 -4.60 -13.66 -3.89
CA ILE A 48 -4.08 -14.80 -3.13
C ILE A 48 -2.66 -14.53 -2.62
N LEU A 49 -1.75 -14.10 -3.50
CA LEU A 49 -0.39 -13.74 -3.08
C LEU A 49 -0.41 -12.59 -2.08
N GLY A 50 -1.23 -11.57 -2.30
CA GLY A 50 -1.41 -10.49 -1.34
C GLY A 50 -1.74 -11.01 0.05
N GLU A 51 -2.72 -11.91 0.14
CA GLU A 51 -3.19 -12.51 1.38
C GLU A 51 -2.14 -13.44 2.03
N ASP A 52 -1.45 -14.28 1.25
CA ASP A 52 -0.41 -15.17 1.74
C ASP A 52 0.76 -14.38 2.35
N PHE A 53 1.21 -13.33 1.66
CA PHE A 53 2.20 -12.40 2.22
C PHE A 53 1.70 -11.73 3.50
N TRP A 54 0.41 -11.36 3.56
CA TRP A 54 -0.20 -10.75 4.74
C TRP A 54 -0.21 -11.70 5.95
N LYS A 55 -0.65 -12.94 5.74
CA LYS A 55 -0.69 -14.01 6.76
C LYS A 55 0.72 -14.31 7.26
N ALA A 56 1.69 -14.44 6.35
CA ALA A 56 3.08 -14.66 6.70
C ALA A 56 3.67 -13.48 7.50
N ALA A 57 3.39 -12.24 7.08
CA ALA A 57 3.82 -11.02 7.79
C ALA A 57 3.30 -10.97 9.23
N ALA A 58 2.06 -11.40 9.47
CA ALA A 58 1.47 -11.43 10.80
C ALA A 58 2.17 -12.41 11.76
N SER A 59 2.81 -13.46 11.22
CA SER A 59 3.52 -14.49 12.00
C SER A 59 5.03 -14.30 12.14
N THR A 60 5.62 -13.34 11.42
CA THR A 60 7.09 -13.17 11.38
C THR A 60 7.56 -12.05 12.30
N SER A 61 8.87 -12.03 12.58
CA SER A 61 9.49 -10.99 13.40
C SER A 61 9.54 -9.64 12.68
N LEU A 62 9.72 -8.57 13.45
CA LEU A 62 9.87 -7.20 12.93
C LEU A 62 10.98 -7.07 11.88
N SER A 63 11.99 -7.94 11.88
CA SER A 63 13.10 -7.89 10.92
C SER A 63 12.72 -8.34 9.51
N VAL A 64 11.52 -8.93 9.33
CA VAL A 64 11.01 -9.40 8.02
C VAL A 64 9.62 -8.85 7.75
N GLN A 65 8.83 -8.59 8.80
CA GLN A 65 7.43 -8.20 8.70
C GLN A 65 7.15 -7.02 7.77
N PRO A 66 7.87 -5.87 7.81
CA PRO A 66 7.61 -4.75 6.91
C PRO A 66 7.81 -5.09 5.44
N LEU A 67 8.78 -5.96 5.14
CA LEU A 67 9.05 -6.43 3.78
C LEU A 67 7.84 -7.21 3.25
N LEU A 68 7.31 -8.13 4.05
CA LEU A 68 6.17 -8.95 3.63
C LEU A 68 4.89 -8.13 3.48
N TYR A 69 4.59 -7.22 4.42
CA TYR A 69 3.46 -6.29 4.24
C TYR A 69 3.61 -5.44 2.98
N TYR A 70 4.81 -4.93 2.69
CA TYR A 70 5.04 -4.14 1.48
C TYR A 70 4.76 -4.95 0.20
N TYR A 71 5.29 -6.17 0.10
CA TYR A 71 5.04 -7.01 -1.08
C TYR A 71 3.60 -7.51 -1.17
N GLY A 72 2.96 -7.84 -0.05
CA GLY A 72 1.53 -8.15 -0.02
C GLY A 72 0.67 -7.00 -0.55
N LEU A 73 0.96 -5.77 -0.13
CA LEU A 73 0.23 -4.58 -0.58
C LEU A 73 0.47 -4.30 -2.06
N ASN A 74 1.70 -4.52 -2.55
CA ASN A 74 1.97 -4.43 -3.99
C ASN A 74 1.09 -5.37 -4.81
N HIS A 75 0.88 -6.62 -4.35
CA HIS A 75 0.03 -7.59 -5.05
C HIS A 75 -1.46 -7.18 -5.00
N MET A 76 -1.94 -6.71 -3.86
CA MET A 76 -3.32 -6.21 -3.71
C MET A 76 -3.59 -4.98 -4.58
N ILE A 77 -2.72 -3.97 -4.56
CA ILE A 77 -2.86 -2.76 -5.40
C ILE A 77 -2.86 -3.10 -6.88
N LYS A 78 -2.01 -4.02 -7.33
CA LYS A 78 -1.98 -4.48 -8.73
C LYS A 78 -3.31 -5.13 -9.13
N SER A 79 -3.95 -5.84 -8.20
CA SER A 79 -5.27 -6.44 -8.43
C SER A 79 -6.36 -5.35 -8.47
N CYS A 80 -6.33 -4.37 -7.57
CA CYS A 80 -7.22 -3.21 -7.61
C CYS A 80 -7.08 -2.43 -8.92
N LEU A 81 -5.85 -2.24 -9.44
CA LEU A 81 -5.62 -1.58 -10.73
C LEU A 81 -6.32 -2.28 -11.89
N LEU A 82 -6.36 -3.62 -11.89
CA LEU A 82 -7.08 -4.38 -12.91
C LEU A 82 -8.60 -4.17 -12.89
N THR A 83 -9.18 -3.50 -11.87
CA THR A 83 -10.60 -3.12 -11.85
C THR A 83 -10.88 -1.83 -12.62
N VAL A 84 -9.88 -0.95 -12.75
CA VAL A 84 -10.01 0.38 -13.37
C VAL A 84 -9.13 0.59 -14.60
N ASP A 85 -8.26 -0.37 -14.91
CA ASP A 85 -7.39 -0.35 -16.07
C ASP A 85 -7.23 -1.78 -16.66
N PRO A 86 -8.00 -2.12 -17.70
CA PRO A 86 -7.89 -3.41 -18.38
C PRO A 86 -6.52 -3.65 -19.06
N GLY A 87 -5.75 -2.58 -19.31
CA GLY A 87 -4.44 -2.61 -19.97
C GLY A 87 -3.26 -2.75 -19.01
N TYR A 88 -3.48 -2.76 -17.70
CA TYR A 88 -2.38 -2.79 -16.73
C TYR A 88 -1.56 -4.10 -16.78
N PRO A 89 -0.22 -4.07 -16.77
CA PRO A 89 0.64 -2.87 -16.86
C PRO A 89 0.77 -2.36 -18.30
N ALA A 90 0.56 -1.05 -18.49
CA ALA A 90 0.72 -0.43 -19.80
C ALA A 90 2.17 -0.43 -20.30
N THR A 91 3.17 -0.37 -19.40
CA THR A 91 4.60 -0.38 -19.76
C THR A 91 5.46 -1.05 -18.69
N ALA A 92 6.70 -1.44 -19.04
CA ALA A 92 7.66 -1.93 -18.05
C ALA A 92 8.03 -0.86 -16.98
N LYS A 93 7.85 0.44 -17.28
CA LYS A 93 8.16 1.52 -16.34
C LYS A 93 7.27 1.50 -15.10
N VAL A 94 6.02 1.03 -15.21
CA VAL A 94 5.09 0.95 -14.07
C VAL A 94 5.35 -0.26 -13.16
N LEU A 95 6.33 -1.10 -13.50
CA LEU A 95 6.75 -2.24 -12.67
C LEU A 95 7.73 -1.85 -11.56
N ALA A 96 8.39 -0.69 -11.66
CA ALA A 96 9.22 -0.14 -10.59
C ALA A 96 8.34 0.32 -9.41
N HIS A 97 8.93 0.50 -8.22
CA HIS A 97 8.18 0.91 -7.03
C HIS A 97 7.52 2.30 -7.17
N GLY A 98 8.16 3.21 -7.89
CA GLY A 98 7.70 4.60 -8.02
C GLY A 98 8.07 5.51 -6.85
N LEU A 99 8.84 5.00 -5.90
CA LEU A 99 9.43 5.73 -4.78
C LEU A 99 10.92 5.44 -4.70
N SER A 100 11.68 6.34 -4.09
CA SER A 100 13.08 6.12 -3.70
C SER A 100 13.38 6.67 -2.32
N THR A 101 14.35 6.07 -1.62
CA THR A 101 14.94 6.64 -0.40
C THR A 101 16.42 6.96 -0.65
N ARG A 102 17.05 7.70 0.26
CA ARG A 102 18.50 7.93 0.19
C ARG A 102 19.24 6.59 0.26
N LYS A 103 20.15 6.35 -0.69
CA LYS A 103 20.99 5.13 -0.75
C LYS A 103 21.93 4.96 0.45
N ARG A 104 22.38 6.08 1.03
CA ARG A 104 23.20 6.11 2.26
C ARG A 104 22.49 6.98 3.27
N LYS A 105 22.17 6.41 4.44
CA LYS A 105 21.57 7.16 5.54
C LYS A 105 22.59 8.10 6.18
N LYS A 106 22.09 9.19 6.77
CA LYS A 106 22.92 10.17 7.50
C LYS A 106 23.44 9.54 8.79
N GLN A 107 24.54 10.08 9.32
CA GLN A 107 24.97 9.81 10.69
C GLN A 107 23.83 10.22 11.64
N HIS A 108 23.53 9.38 12.64
CA HIS A 108 22.39 9.54 13.55
C HIS A 108 21.01 9.51 12.84
N TYR A 109 20.83 8.57 11.91
CA TYR A 109 19.57 8.35 11.21
C TYR A 109 18.36 8.23 12.17
N ARG A 110 17.27 8.91 11.80
CA ARG A 110 15.96 8.90 12.45
C ARG A 110 14.91 8.55 11.42
N PHE A 111 14.03 7.62 11.75
CA PHE A 111 12.99 7.17 10.81
C PHE A 111 11.98 8.28 10.54
N LEU A 112 11.49 8.97 11.58
CA LEU A 112 10.51 10.05 11.43
C LEU A 112 11.02 11.22 10.56
N GLU A 113 12.32 11.48 10.57
CA GLU A 113 12.97 12.53 9.79
C GLU A 113 13.40 12.08 8.39
N ASP A 114 13.26 10.80 8.06
CA ASP A 114 13.61 10.29 6.74
C ASP A 114 12.53 10.61 5.73
N ASP A 115 12.94 10.63 4.47
CA ASP A 115 12.07 11.01 3.38
C ASP A 115 12.02 9.95 2.30
N ILE A 116 10.84 9.84 1.69
CA ILE A 116 10.71 9.23 0.38
C ILE A 116 10.71 10.31 -0.69
N ARG A 117 11.23 9.97 -1.87
CA ARG A 117 11.13 10.77 -3.08
C ARG A 117 10.19 10.09 -4.06
N ILE A 118 9.18 10.82 -4.51
CA ILE A 118 8.22 10.33 -5.49
C ILE A 118 8.87 10.36 -6.86
N GLN A 119 8.81 9.25 -7.59
CA GLN A 119 9.36 9.17 -8.93
C GLN A 119 8.27 9.48 -9.97
N PRO A 120 8.61 10.03 -11.15
CA PRO A 120 7.64 10.30 -12.21
C PRO A 120 6.95 9.04 -12.76
N HIS A 121 7.56 7.88 -12.56
CA HIS A 121 7.09 6.60 -13.06
C HIS A 121 7.23 5.51 -12.00
N GLY A 122 6.36 4.51 -12.08
CA GLY A 122 6.35 3.34 -11.19
C GLY A 122 4.96 3.08 -10.64
N LEU A 123 4.85 2.04 -9.81
CA LEU A 123 3.59 1.59 -9.24
C LEU A 123 2.94 2.66 -8.37
N PHE A 124 3.70 3.35 -7.51
CA PHE A 124 3.15 4.38 -6.63
C PHE A 124 2.42 5.52 -7.37
N PRO A 125 3.05 6.29 -8.29
CA PRO A 125 2.37 7.37 -8.99
C PRO A 125 1.25 6.84 -9.90
N TYR A 126 1.41 5.64 -10.48
CA TYR A 126 0.38 5.04 -11.32
C TYR A 126 -0.88 4.65 -10.51
N ALA A 127 -0.70 3.96 -9.40
CA ALA A 127 -1.79 3.56 -8.51
C ALA A 127 -2.47 4.77 -7.87
N SER A 128 -1.69 5.79 -7.47
CA SER A 128 -2.23 7.03 -6.92
C SER A 128 -3.22 7.69 -7.89
N TRP A 129 -2.84 7.81 -9.16
CA TRP A 129 -3.67 8.41 -10.19
C TRP A 129 -4.89 7.54 -10.53
N HIS A 130 -4.66 6.27 -10.88
CA HIS A 130 -5.74 5.42 -11.41
C HIS A 130 -6.75 4.97 -10.36
N LEU A 131 -6.34 4.80 -9.10
CA LEU A 131 -7.25 4.40 -8.03
C LEU A 131 -7.89 5.62 -7.36
N PHE A 132 -7.19 6.75 -7.23
CA PHE A 132 -7.65 7.84 -6.36
C PHE A 132 -7.71 9.21 -7.05
N GLY A 133 -7.34 9.33 -8.33
CA GLY A 133 -7.18 10.62 -9.00
C GLY A 133 -6.13 11.50 -8.32
N PHE A 134 -5.21 10.89 -7.55
CA PHE A 134 -4.28 11.60 -6.69
C PHE A 134 -2.91 11.74 -7.38
N GLN A 135 -2.35 12.94 -7.33
CA GLN A 135 -0.97 13.22 -7.71
C GLN A 135 -0.38 14.21 -6.71
N SER A 136 0.63 13.75 -5.98
CA SER A 136 1.36 14.57 -5.01
C SER A 136 1.94 15.82 -5.66
N ALA A 137 1.68 16.98 -5.06
CA ALA A 137 2.36 18.23 -5.42
C ALA A 137 3.83 18.26 -4.95
N GLN A 138 4.17 17.45 -3.95
CA GLN A 138 5.51 17.38 -3.39
C GLN A 138 6.36 16.34 -4.12
N GLU A 139 7.63 16.64 -4.38
CA GLU A 139 8.60 15.65 -4.90
C GLU A 139 9.14 14.71 -3.80
N LYS A 140 9.03 15.14 -2.55
CA LYS A 140 9.63 14.50 -1.38
C LYS A 140 8.80 14.80 -0.15
N ILE A 141 8.56 13.79 0.67
CA ILE A 141 7.76 13.88 1.89
C ILE A 141 8.42 13.05 3.01
N SER A 142 8.38 13.57 4.24
CA SER A 142 8.95 12.87 5.41
C SER A 142 8.02 11.79 5.96
N MET A 143 8.57 10.84 6.72
CA MET A 143 7.77 9.81 7.39
C MET A 143 6.83 10.41 8.44
N ASP A 144 7.28 11.45 9.15
CA ASP A 144 6.44 12.16 10.12
C ASP A 144 5.22 12.82 9.45
N GLU A 145 5.41 13.48 8.30
CA GLU A 145 4.30 14.08 7.54
C GLU A 145 3.31 13.04 6.99
N LEU A 146 3.79 11.85 6.60
CA LEU A 146 2.91 10.75 6.17
C LEU A 146 2.13 10.13 7.34
N LEU A 147 2.78 9.94 8.49
CA LEU A 147 2.17 9.26 9.64
C LEU A 147 1.19 10.14 10.39
N ARG A 148 1.49 11.44 10.54
CA ARG A 148 0.68 12.39 11.31
C ARG A 148 -0.82 12.44 10.93
N PRO A 149 -1.22 12.46 9.65
CA PRO A 149 -2.64 12.53 9.29
C PRO A 149 -3.39 11.21 9.45
N LEU A 150 -2.71 10.07 9.64
CA LEU A 150 -3.39 8.78 9.77
C LEU A 150 -4.21 8.74 11.07
N PRO A 151 -5.53 8.45 11.01
CA PRO A 151 -6.37 8.36 12.22
C PRO A 151 -5.80 7.43 13.28
N THR A 152 -5.23 6.30 12.86
CA THR A 152 -4.63 5.30 13.76
C THR A 152 -3.35 5.76 14.46
N MET A 153 -2.72 6.84 13.99
CA MET A 153 -1.51 7.42 14.59
C MET A 153 -1.83 8.59 15.53
N GLN A 154 -3.07 9.07 15.55
CA GLN A 154 -3.43 10.31 16.24
C GLN A 154 -3.17 10.26 17.74
N ASP A 155 -3.56 9.17 18.39
CA ASP A 155 -3.34 8.97 19.83
C ASP A 155 -1.85 9.00 20.17
N LEU A 156 -1.01 8.38 19.34
CA LEU A 156 0.44 8.34 19.56
C LEU A 156 1.08 9.73 19.42
N TYR A 157 0.64 10.52 18.43
CA TYR A 157 1.05 11.92 18.31
C TYR A 157 0.51 12.79 19.46
N GLY A 158 -0.69 12.50 19.96
CA GLY A 158 -1.24 13.17 21.15
C GLY A 158 -0.38 12.95 22.39
N LEU A 159 0.09 11.71 22.62
CA LEU A 159 1.01 11.38 23.72
C LEU A 159 2.37 12.08 23.61
N LYS A 160 2.84 12.37 22.38
CA LYS A 160 4.08 13.13 22.13
C LYS A 160 3.92 14.64 22.45
N GLY A 161 2.71 15.12 22.71
CA GLY A 161 2.43 16.54 22.96
C GLY A 161 2.59 17.41 21.71
N THR A 162 2.61 16.80 20.53
CA THR A 162 2.65 17.52 19.24
C THR A 162 1.24 18.00 18.89
N SER A 163 1.08 19.30 18.65
CA SER A 163 -0.17 19.83 18.09
C SER A 163 -0.33 19.34 16.64
N PHE A 164 -1.55 18.96 16.27
CA PHE A 164 -1.87 18.66 14.87
C PHE A 164 -1.67 19.92 14.04
N SER A 165 -0.61 19.97 13.23
CA SER A 165 -0.54 20.91 12.12
C SER A 165 -1.36 20.35 10.96
N LYS A 166 -2.09 21.24 10.27
CA LYS A 166 -2.72 20.88 9.00
C LYS A 166 -1.64 20.38 8.05
N THR A 167 -1.85 19.21 7.42
CA THR A 167 -0.95 18.75 6.36
C THR A 167 -1.12 19.63 5.14
N GLU A 168 -0.07 19.79 4.35
CA GLU A 168 -0.13 20.58 3.10
C GLU A 168 -1.02 19.90 2.05
N GLU A 169 -1.10 18.56 2.09
CA GLU A 169 -1.81 17.73 1.15
C GLU A 169 -2.53 16.57 1.86
N GLU A 170 -3.69 16.17 1.35
CA GLU A 170 -4.44 15.02 1.84
C GLU A 170 -4.14 13.80 0.95
N TRP A 171 -3.39 12.85 1.49
CA TRP A 171 -3.01 11.64 0.76
C TRP A 171 -4.06 10.54 0.95
N PRO A 172 -4.42 9.78 -0.11
CA PRO A 172 -5.25 8.60 0.04
C PRO A 172 -4.62 7.63 1.02
N ALA A 173 -5.37 7.18 2.04
CA ALA A 173 -4.83 6.38 3.14
C ALA A 173 -4.03 5.17 2.67
N LEU A 174 -4.53 4.43 1.67
CA LEU A 174 -3.84 3.26 1.11
C LEU A 174 -2.47 3.62 0.50
N MET A 175 -2.36 4.79 -0.13
CA MET A 175 -1.10 5.27 -0.70
C MET A 175 -0.14 5.77 0.39
N THR A 176 -0.65 6.35 1.48
CA THR A 176 0.16 6.65 2.68
C THR A 176 0.77 5.38 3.27
N TYR A 177 -0.03 4.32 3.46
CA TYR A 177 0.47 3.02 3.92
C TYR A 177 1.51 2.43 2.97
N PHE A 178 1.30 2.52 1.66
CA PHE A 178 2.29 2.09 0.66
C PHE A 178 3.61 2.82 0.81
N ALA A 179 3.57 4.14 0.94
CA ALA A 179 4.74 5.01 1.06
C ALA A 179 5.59 4.69 2.29
N VAL A 180 4.93 4.53 3.45
CA VAL A 180 5.61 4.19 4.70
C VAL A 180 6.15 2.75 4.67
N LEU A 181 5.35 1.77 4.22
CA LEU A 181 5.81 0.38 4.08
C LEU A 181 6.96 0.25 3.09
N TYR A 182 6.97 1.05 2.02
CA TYR A 182 8.12 1.12 1.10
C TYR A 182 9.39 1.52 1.84
N ASN A 183 9.36 2.61 2.62
CA ASN A 183 10.52 3.05 3.39
C ASN A 183 11.00 1.97 4.37
N LEU A 184 10.08 1.42 5.19
CA LEU A 184 10.41 0.35 6.13
C LEU A 184 10.97 -0.90 5.45
N SER A 185 10.44 -1.30 4.28
CA SER A 185 10.95 -2.42 3.49
C SER A 185 12.38 -2.19 2.99
N MET A 186 12.76 -0.93 2.77
CA MET A 186 14.14 -0.57 2.39
C MET A 186 15.05 -0.63 3.62
N LEU A 187 14.59 -0.17 4.78
CA LEU A 187 15.36 -0.23 6.02
C LEU A 187 15.70 -1.67 6.42
N VAL A 188 14.71 -2.57 6.47
CA VAL A 188 14.97 -3.97 6.85
C VAL A 188 15.89 -4.71 5.88
N ARG A 189 15.97 -4.27 4.61
CA ARG A 189 16.82 -4.91 3.59
C ARG A 189 18.24 -4.36 3.53
N TYR A 190 18.41 -3.05 3.76
CA TYR A 190 19.66 -2.37 3.47
C TYR A 190 20.31 -1.70 4.69
N GLU A 191 19.57 -1.50 5.77
CA GLU A 191 20.03 -0.82 6.99
C GLU A 191 19.94 -1.75 8.22
N GLY A 192 20.48 -2.98 8.09
CA GLY A 192 20.34 -4.03 9.10
C GLY A 192 20.94 -3.69 10.47
N GLU A 193 22.06 -2.96 10.51
CA GLU A 193 22.69 -2.50 11.76
C GLU A 193 21.77 -1.53 12.50
N TRP A 194 21.31 -0.46 11.84
CA TRP A 194 20.37 0.49 12.43
C TRP A 194 19.07 -0.19 12.89
N TRP A 195 18.54 -1.13 12.09
CA TRP A 195 17.33 -1.87 12.45
C TRP A 195 17.54 -2.72 13.72
N GLY A 196 18.69 -3.39 13.83
CA GLY A 196 19.07 -4.19 15.00
C GLY A 196 19.24 -3.32 16.25
N GLU A 197 19.94 -2.19 16.13
CA GLU A 197 20.09 -1.22 17.22
C GLU A 197 18.74 -0.67 17.69
N MET A 198 17.88 -0.28 16.75
CA MET A 198 16.53 0.23 17.04
C MET A 198 15.67 -0.80 17.82
N GLN A 199 15.78 -2.09 17.48
CA GLN A 199 15.08 -3.16 18.19
C GLN A 199 15.66 -3.46 19.58
N GLN A 200 16.98 -3.37 19.74
CA GLN A 200 17.68 -3.70 20.99
C GLN A 200 17.58 -2.57 22.02
N MET A 201 17.88 -1.34 21.60
CA MET A 201 17.93 -0.21 22.49
C MET A 201 16.53 0.21 22.94
N ARG A 202 15.52 0.08 22.06
CA ARG A 202 14.10 0.49 22.30
C ARG A 202 13.97 1.88 22.94
N ASP A 203 14.98 2.72 22.76
CA ASP A 203 15.19 3.97 23.48
C ASP A 203 14.75 5.18 22.66
N ARG A 204 14.15 4.95 21.47
CA ARG A 204 13.77 6.01 20.52
C ARG A 204 12.30 5.96 20.17
N ASP A 205 11.72 7.14 20.00
CA ASP A 205 10.37 7.34 19.45
C ASP A 205 10.14 6.48 18.19
N ASP A 206 11.13 6.41 17.30
CA ASP A 206 11.07 5.61 16.06
C ASP A 206 10.56 4.17 16.30
N TYR A 207 11.00 3.49 17.37
CA TYR A 207 10.54 2.13 17.67
C TYR A 207 9.03 2.08 17.94
N VAL A 208 8.52 3.00 18.76
CA VAL A 208 7.09 3.05 19.12
C VAL A 208 6.24 3.38 17.90
N PHE A 209 6.68 4.35 17.08
CA PHE A 209 5.98 4.74 15.86
C PHE A 209 5.94 3.61 14.83
N ILE A 210 7.06 2.92 14.60
CA ILE A 210 7.13 1.81 13.65
C ILE A 210 6.24 0.65 14.11
N VAL A 211 6.33 0.24 15.38
CA VAL A 211 5.55 -0.89 15.91
C VAL A 211 4.06 -0.57 15.90
N HIS A 212 3.67 0.64 16.29
CA HIS A 212 2.27 1.05 16.29
C HIS A 212 1.73 1.12 14.86
N PHE A 213 2.49 1.72 13.93
CA PHE A 213 2.14 1.75 12.51
C PHE A 213 1.97 0.36 11.90
N LEU A 214 2.89 -0.58 12.16
CA LEU A 214 2.79 -1.93 11.60
C LEU A 214 1.57 -2.70 12.14
N ARG A 215 1.20 -2.46 13.41
CA ARG A 215 0.00 -3.05 14.02
C ARG A 215 -1.28 -2.50 13.40
N SER A 216 -1.36 -1.17 13.21
CA SER A 216 -2.52 -0.56 12.56
C SER A 216 -2.61 -0.96 11.09
N ALA A 217 -1.49 -0.89 10.35
CA ALA A 217 -1.40 -1.29 8.95
C ALA A 217 -1.88 -2.73 8.71
N ALA A 218 -1.60 -3.65 9.63
CA ALA A 218 -2.03 -5.05 9.54
C ALA A 218 -3.57 -5.20 9.47
N VAL A 219 -4.32 -4.26 10.04
CA VAL A 219 -5.79 -4.25 10.09
C VAL A 219 -6.38 -3.31 9.04
N GLU A 220 -5.82 -2.11 8.90
CA GLU A 220 -6.35 -1.05 8.04
C GLU A 220 -6.21 -1.38 6.56
N ILE A 221 -5.08 -1.93 6.13
CA ILE A 221 -4.84 -2.17 4.71
C ILE A 221 -5.80 -3.21 4.11
N PRO A 222 -6.01 -4.40 4.72
CA PRO A 222 -7.03 -5.34 4.23
C PRO A 222 -8.43 -4.71 4.18
N THR A 223 -8.76 -3.86 5.15
CA THR A 223 -10.04 -3.15 5.20
C THR A 223 -10.17 -2.18 4.02
N LEU A 224 -9.16 -1.33 3.79
CA LEU A 224 -9.13 -0.38 2.67
C LEU A 224 -9.21 -1.08 1.30
N VAL A 225 -8.50 -2.20 1.13
CA VAL A 225 -8.55 -3.00 -0.11
C VAL A 225 -9.93 -3.64 -0.30
N SER A 226 -10.53 -4.16 0.78
CA SER A 226 -11.88 -4.73 0.73
C SER A 226 -12.92 -3.68 0.37
N SER A 227 -12.90 -2.53 1.04
CA SER A 227 -13.80 -1.42 0.76
C SER A 227 -13.63 -0.88 -0.65
N TRP A 228 -12.42 -0.84 -1.20
CA TRP A 228 -12.21 -0.52 -2.62
C TRP A 228 -12.97 -1.46 -3.53
N LEU A 229 -12.81 -2.78 -3.33
CA LEU A 229 -13.45 -3.79 -4.18
C LEU A 229 -14.97 -3.83 -4.01
N GLU A 230 -15.47 -3.65 -2.78
CA GLU A 230 -16.90 -3.50 -2.49
C GLU A 230 -17.50 -2.29 -3.20
N ASN A 231 -16.81 -1.14 -3.16
CA ASN A 231 -17.23 0.05 -3.87
C ASN A 231 -17.24 -0.16 -5.39
N GLN A 232 -16.23 -0.83 -5.94
CA GLN A 232 -16.25 -1.19 -7.35
C GLN A 232 -17.45 -2.07 -7.67
N PHE A 233 -17.69 -3.12 -6.88
CA PHE A 233 -18.77 -4.09 -7.07
C PHE A 233 -20.16 -3.46 -7.00
N THR A 234 -20.42 -2.65 -5.96
CA THR A 234 -21.72 -1.98 -5.74
C THR A 234 -22.00 -0.86 -6.75
N SER A 235 -20.95 -0.28 -7.33
CA SER A 235 -21.09 0.77 -8.35
C SER A 235 -21.37 0.23 -9.76
N LEU A 236 -21.44 -1.09 -9.93
CA LEU A 236 -21.74 -1.74 -11.21
C LEU A 236 -23.24 -1.68 -11.51
N PRO A 237 -23.63 -1.48 -12.77
CA PRO A 237 -25.03 -1.63 -13.16
C PRO A 237 -25.50 -3.09 -12.97
N GLU A 238 -26.80 -3.23 -12.67
CA GLU A 238 -27.48 -4.52 -12.53
C GLU A 238 -27.27 -5.43 -13.74
#